data_AF-A0A9R1BYD4-F1
#
_entry.id   AF-A0A9R1BYD4-F1
#
_cell.length_a   1.000
_cell.length_b   1.000
_cell.length_c   1.000
_cell.angle_alpha   90.00
_cell.angle_beta   90.00
_cell.angle_gamma   90.00
#
_symmetry.space_group_name_H-M   'P 1'
#
loop_
_entity.id
_entity.type
_entity.pdbx_description
1 polymer ?
#
loop_
_entity_poly.entity_id
_entity_poly.type
_entity_poly.pdbx_seq_one_letter_code
_entity_poly.pdbx_strand_id
1 'polypeptide(L)'
;MKAPAIMNIFNDIVAKQSPAVARLQGEIDMYLIDGLVPYTEVFSVLDWWEVAGTRYPTLRKVARDIFAIPVTTVASESAFSTSGRILSEHRSRLTPNMVEVLMCSQNWLRNKCKGEQIM
;
A
#
# COMPACT_ATOMS: atom_id res chain seq x y z
N MET A 1 -26.94 20.05 -51.40
CA MET A 1 -26.61 18.75 -50.77
C MET A 1 -25.29 18.88 -50.03
N LYS A 2 -25.36 19.10 -48.71
CA LYS A 2 -24.26 19.13 -47.72
C LYS A 2 -24.08 17.68 -47.20
N ALA A 3 -22.93 17.14 -46.83
CA ALA A 3 -21.55 17.59 -46.73
C ALA A 3 -20.64 16.33 -46.72
N PRO A 4 -19.70 16.14 -47.66
CA PRO A 4 -18.72 15.05 -47.58
C PRO A 4 -17.55 15.37 -46.64
N ALA A 5 -17.38 16.65 -46.27
CA ALA A 5 -16.22 17.12 -45.51
C ALA A 5 -16.27 16.76 -44.02
N ILE A 6 -17.44 16.75 -43.39
CA ILE A 6 -17.58 16.48 -41.94
C ILE A 6 -17.26 15.02 -41.62
N MET A 7 -17.71 14.08 -42.48
CA MET A 7 -17.42 12.65 -42.31
C MET A 7 -15.92 12.34 -42.49
N ASN A 8 -15.23 13.07 -43.36
CA ASN A 8 -13.78 12.93 -43.55
C ASN A 8 -12.97 13.49 -42.37
N ILE A 9 -13.41 14.60 -41.78
CA ILE A 9 -12.81 15.15 -40.55
C ILE A 9 -13.03 14.19 -39.38
N PHE A 10 -14.23 13.61 -39.26
CA PHE A 10 -14.54 12.64 -38.21
C PHE A 10 -13.67 11.38 -38.33
N ASN A 11 -13.50 10.88 -39.55
CA ASN A 11 -12.61 9.74 -39.83
C ASN A 11 -11.12 10.08 -39.60
N ASP A 12 -10.67 11.31 -39.89
CA ASP A 12 -9.29 11.75 -39.61
C ASP A 12 -9.04 11.94 -38.11
N ILE A 13 -10.04 12.37 -37.33
CA ILE A 13 -9.97 12.47 -35.85
C ILE A 13 -9.96 11.08 -35.21
N VAL A 14 -10.78 10.15 -35.70
CA VAL A 14 -10.80 8.76 -35.22
C VAL A 14 -9.53 8.01 -35.65
N ALA A 15 -8.98 8.28 -36.83
CA ALA A 15 -7.72 7.71 -37.29
C ALA A 15 -6.48 8.34 -36.61
N LYS A 16 -6.55 9.61 -36.18
CA LYS A 16 -5.55 10.28 -35.33
C LYS A 16 -5.70 9.98 -33.84
N GLN A 17 -6.82 9.41 -33.39
CA GLN A 17 -6.88 8.62 -32.17
C GLN A 17 -6.12 7.30 -32.41
N SER A 18 -4.81 7.50 -32.57
CA SER A 18 -3.80 6.48 -32.49
C SER A 18 -4.08 5.60 -31.27
N PRO A 19 -3.83 4.28 -31.33
CA PRO A 19 -3.84 3.40 -30.18
C PRO A 19 -2.71 3.72 -29.17
N ALA A 20 -2.21 4.95 -29.17
CA ALA A 20 -1.23 5.54 -28.27
C ALA A 20 -1.87 6.17 -27.01
N VAL A 21 -3.14 6.61 -27.04
CA VAL A 21 -3.79 7.17 -25.83
C VAL A 21 -4.00 6.06 -24.78
N ALA A 22 -4.40 4.86 -25.21
CA ALA A 22 -4.43 3.67 -24.36
C ALA A 22 -3.02 3.17 -23.94
N ARG A 23 -1.95 3.61 -24.60
CA ARG A 23 -0.55 3.27 -24.26
C ARG A 23 0.11 4.27 -23.31
N LEU A 24 -0.54 5.40 -22.99
CA LEU A 24 -0.01 6.46 -22.12
C LEU A 24 -0.88 6.71 -20.86
N GLN A 25 -1.95 5.94 -20.66
CA GLN A 25 -2.73 5.99 -19.43
C GLN A 25 -1.83 5.46 -18.29
N GLY A 26 -1.43 6.33 -17.37
CA GLY A 26 -0.57 5.93 -16.25
C GLY A 26 -1.28 4.93 -15.34
N GLU A 27 -0.54 4.21 -14.50
CA GLU A 27 -1.15 3.27 -13.53
C GLU A 27 -2.19 3.95 -12.64
N ILE A 28 -1.98 5.22 -12.29
CA ILE A 28 -2.91 6.05 -11.52
C ILE A 28 -4.20 6.28 -12.31
N ASP A 29 -4.10 6.68 -13.56
CA ASP A 29 -5.26 6.96 -14.39
C ASP A 29 -6.10 5.69 -14.60
N MET A 30 -5.44 4.55 -14.81
CA MET A 30 -6.11 3.25 -14.92
C MET A 30 -6.80 2.86 -13.60
N TYR A 31 -6.14 3.06 -12.45
CA TYR A 31 -6.74 2.82 -11.13
C TYR A 31 -7.96 3.71 -10.85
N LEU A 32 -7.93 4.97 -11.27
CA LEU A 32 -9.04 5.91 -11.08
C LEU A 32 -10.23 5.64 -12.00
N ILE A 33 -9.97 5.05 -13.18
CA ILE A 33 -11.02 4.65 -14.13
C ILE A 33 -11.63 3.30 -13.74
N ASP A 34 -10.82 2.40 -13.18
CA ASP A 34 -11.29 1.13 -12.66
C ASP A 34 -12.39 1.37 -11.61
N GLY A 35 -13.56 0.79 -11.84
CA GLY A 35 -14.72 0.98 -10.98
C GLY A 35 -14.48 0.53 -9.54
N LEU A 36 -15.31 1.04 -8.62
CA LEU A 36 -15.20 0.75 -7.20
C LEU A 36 -15.49 -0.73 -6.90
N VAL A 37 -14.73 -1.29 -5.97
CA VAL A 37 -15.00 -2.63 -5.42
C VAL A 37 -16.10 -2.51 -4.37
N PRO A 38 -17.11 -3.40 -4.37
CA PRO A 38 -18.12 -3.44 -3.32
C PRO A 38 -17.47 -3.63 -1.95
N TYR A 39 -17.84 -2.76 -0.99
CA TYR A 39 -17.37 -2.92 0.38
C TYR A 39 -17.94 -4.22 0.98
N THR A 40 -17.08 -4.94 1.69
CA THR A 40 -17.47 -6.10 2.52
C THR A 40 -16.88 -5.90 3.91
N GLU A 41 -17.55 -6.43 4.93
CA GLU A 41 -17.08 -6.31 6.33
C GLU A 41 -15.70 -6.95 6.54
N VAL A 42 -15.30 -7.87 5.66
CA VAL A 42 -14.02 -8.61 5.71
C VAL A 42 -12.99 -8.05 4.72
N PHE A 43 -13.16 -6.81 4.26
CA PHE A 43 -12.26 -6.21 3.28
C PHE A 43 -10.92 -5.76 3.90
N SER A 44 -9.81 -6.34 3.44
CA SER A 44 -8.44 -5.88 3.72
C SER A 44 -7.89 -5.10 2.52
N VAL A 45 -7.57 -3.82 2.72
CA VAL A 45 -6.97 -2.97 1.69
C VAL A 45 -5.60 -3.49 1.25
N LEU A 46 -4.83 -4.08 2.17
CA LEU A 46 -3.50 -4.63 1.87
C LEU A 46 -3.61 -5.88 1.01
N ASP A 47 -4.54 -6.78 1.32
CA ASP A 47 -4.79 -8.00 0.56
C ASP A 47 -5.31 -7.66 -0.85
N TRP A 48 -6.12 -6.60 -0.96
CA TRP A 48 -6.54 -6.09 -2.26
C TRP A 48 -5.35 -5.62 -3.11
N TRP A 49 -4.44 -4.81 -2.53
CA TRP A 49 -3.23 -4.38 -3.23
C TRP A 49 -2.27 -5.54 -3.51
N GLU A 50 -2.31 -6.62 -2.72
CA GLU A 50 -1.53 -7.83 -2.98
C GLU A 50 -2.01 -8.58 -4.23
N VAL A 51 -3.32 -8.73 -4.40
CA VAL A 51 -3.92 -9.50 -5.50
C VAL A 51 -4.19 -8.62 -6.72
N ALA A 52 -5.06 -7.61 -6.57
CA ALA A 52 -5.51 -6.75 -7.66
C ALA A 52 -4.45 -5.72 -8.07
N GLY A 53 -3.59 -5.31 -7.12
CA GLY A 53 -2.48 -4.39 -7.38
C GLY A 53 -1.41 -4.95 -8.33
N THR A 54 -1.47 -6.22 -8.73
CA THR A 54 -0.62 -6.77 -9.81
C THR A 54 -0.81 -6.05 -11.14
N ARG A 55 -1.99 -5.45 -11.38
CA ARG A 55 -2.28 -4.59 -12.54
C ARG A 55 -1.60 -3.22 -12.47
N TYR A 56 -1.14 -2.83 -11.28
CA TYR A 56 -0.55 -1.54 -10.96
C TYR A 56 0.80 -1.72 -10.23
N PRO A 57 1.84 -2.24 -10.90
CA PRO A 57 3.06 -2.68 -10.24
C PRO A 57 3.84 -1.58 -9.51
N THR A 58 3.76 -0.34 -9.98
CA THR A 58 4.38 0.82 -9.32
C THR A 58 3.49 1.35 -8.22
N LEU A 59 2.20 1.54 -8.49
CA LEU A 59 1.23 2.08 -7.56
C LEU A 59 1.03 1.17 -6.35
N ARG A 60 1.07 -0.17 -6.54
CA ARG A 60 1.05 -1.15 -5.46
C ARG A 60 2.18 -0.96 -4.47
N LYS A 61 3.39 -0.64 -4.94
CA LYS A 61 4.55 -0.40 -4.06
C LYS A 61 4.33 0.88 -3.24
N VAL A 62 3.89 1.95 -3.89
CA VAL A 62 3.56 3.23 -3.25
C VAL A 62 2.44 3.04 -2.22
N ALA A 63 1.36 2.34 -2.59
CA ALA A 63 0.23 2.05 -1.71
C ALA A 63 0.68 1.28 -0.47
N ARG A 64 1.51 0.24 -0.64
CA ARG A 64 2.07 -0.51 0.50
C ARG A 64 2.89 0.38 1.44
N ASP A 65 3.70 1.28 0.90
CA ASP A 65 4.52 2.18 1.71
C ASP A 65 3.66 3.21 2.46
N ILE A 66 2.60 3.74 1.82
CA ILE A 66 1.64 4.67 2.44
C ILE A 66 0.83 3.97 3.54
N PHE A 67 0.28 2.78 3.27
CA PHE A 67 -0.55 2.06 4.24
C PHE A 67 0.25 1.42 5.39
N ALA A 68 1.56 1.29 5.25
CA ALA A 68 2.43 0.86 6.35
C ALA A 68 2.60 1.94 7.43
N ILE A 69 2.26 3.20 7.14
CA ILE A 69 2.38 4.31 8.09
C ILE A 69 1.26 4.18 9.14
N PRO A 70 1.58 4.01 10.43
CA PRO A 70 0.56 3.97 11.46
C PRO A 70 -0.12 5.34 11.59
N VAL A 71 -1.46 5.35 11.59
CA VAL A 71 -2.27 6.58 11.73
C VAL A 71 -2.16 7.17 13.14
N THR A 72 -1.79 6.35 14.14
CA THR A 72 -1.78 6.74 15.56
C THR A 72 -0.43 6.47 16.22
N THR A 73 -0.12 7.21 17.28
CA THR A 73 1.06 7.03 18.14
C THR A 73 1.00 5.79 19.02
N VAL A 74 -0.11 5.04 19.02
CA VAL A 74 -0.34 3.85 19.88
C VAL A 74 0.78 2.81 19.74
N ALA A 75 1.36 2.64 18.54
CA ALA A 75 2.50 1.73 18.35
C ALA A 75 3.73 2.18 19.14
N SER A 76 4.03 3.49 19.13
CA SER A 76 5.12 4.07 19.90
C SER A 76 4.83 4.00 21.40
N GLU A 77 3.63 4.33 21.84
CA GLU A 77 3.21 4.23 23.25
C GLU A 77 3.30 2.79 23.78
N SER A 78 2.91 1.81 22.98
CA SER A 78 3.07 0.39 23.31
C SER A 78 4.54 -0.02 23.43
N ALA A 79 5.40 0.50 22.54
CA ALA A 79 6.84 0.29 22.63
C ALA A 79 7.43 0.90 23.92
N PHE A 80 7.02 2.13 24.30
CA PHE A 80 7.45 2.76 25.55
C PHE A 80 6.94 2.05 26.81
N SER A 81 5.68 1.60 26.79
CA SER A 81 5.12 0.81 27.90
C SER A 81 5.88 -0.51 28.07
N THR A 82 6.25 -1.16 26.95
CA THR A 82 7.01 -2.41 26.96
C THR A 82 8.45 -2.19 27.41
N SER A 83 9.09 -1.10 26.99
CA SER A 83 10.47 -0.80 27.41
C SER A 83 10.58 -0.58 28.92
N GLY A 84 9.54 -0.05 29.57
CA GLY A 84 9.46 0.03 31.04
C GLY A 84 9.48 -1.34 31.74
N ARG A 85 9.11 -2.43 31.06
CA ARG A 85 9.25 -3.81 31.59
C ARG A 85 10.66 -4.36 31.38
N ILE A 86 11.37 -3.90 30.35
CA ILE A 86 12.74 -4.33 30.04
C ILE A 86 13.75 -3.58 30.94
N LEU A 87 13.55 -2.27 31.14
CA LEU A 87 14.21 -1.46 32.15
C LEU A 87 13.45 -1.53 33.48
N SER A 88 13.56 -2.66 34.19
CA SER A 88 13.22 -2.71 35.62
C SER A 88 14.35 -2.09 36.46
N GLU A 89 14.08 -1.59 37.67
CA GLU A 89 15.10 -1.07 38.61
C GLU A 89 16.31 -2.00 38.80
N HIS A 90 16.10 -3.31 38.70
CA HIS A 90 17.12 -4.35 38.88
C HIS A 90 17.92 -4.66 37.58
N ARG A 91 17.51 -4.10 36.44
CA ARG A 91 18.15 -4.25 35.10
C ARG A 91 18.57 -2.91 34.49
N SER A 92 18.71 -1.86 35.29
CA SER A 92 19.09 -0.50 34.84
C SER A 92 20.52 -0.35 34.31
N ARG A 93 21.30 -1.45 34.24
CA ARG A 93 22.68 -1.47 33.72
C ARG A 93 22.78 -1.79 32.23
N LEU A 94 21.65 -1.95 31.54
CA LEU A 94 21.63 -2.19 30.10
C LEU A 94 22.06 -0.93 29.36
N THR A 95 22.92 -1.09 28.35
CA THR A 95 23.26 0.00 27.44
C THR A 95 22.07 0.28 26.52
N PRO A 96 21.91 1.51 26.01
CA PRO A 96 20.84 1.84 25.05
C PRO A 96 20.80 0.90 23.84
N ASN A 97 21.98 0.51 23.33
CA ASN A 97 22.11 -0.46 22.24
C ASN A 97 21.52 -1.84 22.60
N MET A 98 21.77 -2.32 23.83
CA MET A 98 21.22 -3.61 24.27
C MET A 98 19.69 -3.55 24.42
N VAL A 99 19.14 -2.42 24.85
CA VAL A 99 17.69 -2.20 24.95
C VAL A 99 17.04 -2.22 23.56
N GLU A 100 17.64 -1.54 22.59
CA GLU A 100 17.19 -1.55 21.20
C GLU A 100 17.17 -2.97 20.63
N VAL A 101 18.27 -3.73 20.78
CA VAL A 101 18.37 -5.11 20.31
C VAL A 101 17.28 -5.99 20.93
N LEU A 102 17.02 -5.87 22.24
CA LEU A 102 15.99 -6.65 22.93
C LEU A 102 14.58 -6.29 22.43
N MET A 103 14.28 -4.99 22.29
CA MET A 103 12.99 -4.52 21.78
C MET A 103 12.75 -4.97 20.33
N CYS A 104 13.73 -4.79 19.45
CA CYS A 104 13.65 -5.22 18.06
C CYS A 104 13.48 -6.74 17.94
N SER A 105 14.29 -7.50 18.68
CA SER A 105 14.21 -8.97 18.66
C SER A 105 12.86 -9.48 19.14
N GLN A 106 12.33 -8.93 20.25
CA GLN A 106 11.01 -9.30 20.77
C GLN A 106 9.90 -8.97 19.76
N ASN A 107 9.94 -7.78 19.16
CA ASN A 107 8.96 -7.38 18.15
C ASN A 107 9.00 -8.29 16.92
N TRP A 108 10.19 -8.60 16.40
CA TRP A 108 10.35 -9.49 15.26
C TRP A 108 9.87 -10.91 15.53
N LEU A 109 10.23 -11.50 16.68
CA LEU A 109 9.76 -12.82 17.08
C LEU A 109 8.23 -12.87 17.17
N ARG A 110 7.62 -11.85 17.79
CA ARG A 110 6.16 -11.75 17.90
C ARG A 110 5.48 -11.64 16.53
N ASN A 111 6.05 -10.89 15.60
CA ASN A 111 5.48 -10.74 14.25
C ASN A 111 5.67 -12.00 13.40
N LYS A 112 6.75 -12.77 13.60
CA LYS A 112 6.97 -14.06 12.94
C LYS A 112 5.95 -15.12 13.38
N CYS A 113 5.75 -15.30 14.69
CA CYS A 113 4.79 -16.30 15.20
C CYS A 113 3.33 -15.94 14.90
N LYS A 114 3.00 -14.65 14.71
CA LYS A 114 1.68 -14.24 14.25
C LYS A 114 1.44 -14.55 12.78
N GLY A 115 2.49 -14.52 11.94
CA GLY A 115 2.38 -14.90 10.53
C GLY A 115 2.13 -16.40 10.31
N GLU A 116 2.47 -17.25 11.28
CA GLU A 116 2.27 -18.71 11.23
C GLU A 116 0.91 -19.18 11.77
N GLN A 117 0.12 -18.30 12.41
CA GLN A 117 -1.23 -18.61 12.91
C GLN A 117 -2.35 -18.17 11.97
N ILE A 118 -2.01 -17.55 10.83
CA ILE A 118 -2.97 -17.05 9.81
C ILE A 118 -2.71 -17.71 8.44
N MET A 119 -1.99 -18.84 8.42
CA MET A 119 -1.99 -19.79 7.30
C MET A 119 -2.68 -21.09 7.72
#